data_AF-A0A0F7ZFX3-F1
#
_entry.id   AF-A0A0F7ZFX3-F1
#
_cell.length_a   1.000
_cell.length_b   1.000
_cell.length_c   1.000
_cell.angle_alpha   90.00
_cell.angle_beta   90.00
_cell.angle_gamma   90.00
#
_symmetry.space_group_name_H-M   'P 1'
#
loop_
_entity.id
_entity.type
_entity.pdbx_description
1 polymer ?
#
loop_
_entity_poly.entity_id
_entity_poly.type
_entity_poly.pdbx_seq_one_letter_code
_entity_poly.pdbx_strand_id
1 'polypeptide(L)'
;MDICHDAKAVFNNLAPVTLYLGTVDGIAATTSTNNEPRLYIYLQEKLPGVALAGVQGQSLGQRSRLIQDVARVFAVSYHQRRSSGDKGAKERGELVKGRVGSSLRWRLRLVEGLPGEQLARHVSTVAEHLDSIEELPWCLTHGDLVPGNVLIDPESGQLTGLVDWAEGEWLPLGVGLYGLEELLGRNVSGQGFEYFDDHEELRQLFWDKFLGFCKFNPRSSVELKIMDDIALARKLGILLWRGIAFDDGSIDRVVEAGRDDAELSKLSLFLGVADPLTRGPAYAGCGAAKADGHI
;
A
#
# COMPACT_ATOMS: atom_id res chain seq x y z
N MET A 1 11.02 -9.50 15.02
CA MET A 1 10.17 -8.30 14.89
C MET A 1 8.74 -8.79 15.09
N ASP A 2 8.04 -8.27 16.08
CA ASP A 2 6.61 -8.59 16.26
C ASP A 2 5.81 -7.50 15.55
N ILE A 3 5.52 -7.73 14.27
CA ILE A 3 4.83 -6.75 13.43
C ILE A 3 3.41 -6.46 13.93
N CYS A 4 2.74 -7.45 14.52
CA CYS A 4 1.42 -7.28 15.11
C CYS A 4 1.48 -6.32 16.30
N HIS A 5 2.55 -6.40 17.11
CA HIS A 5 2.81 -5.44 18.17
C HIS A 5 3.03 -4.01 17.62
N ASP A 6 3.88 -3.86 16.60
CA ASP A 6 4.11 -2.56 15.95
C ASP A 6 2.80 -1.97 15.38
N ALA A 7 1.97 -2.80 14.73
CA ALA A 7 0.67 -2.41 14.21
C ALA A 7 -0.28 -1.94 15.32
N LYS A 8 -0.38 -2.67 16.44
CA LYS A 8 -1.18 -2.25 17.59
C LYS A 8 -0.67 -0.94 18.19
N ALA A 9 0.65 -0.77 18.31
CA ALA A 9 1.24 0.44 18.84
C ALA A 9 0.98 1.68 17.96
N VAL A 10 1.03 1.53 16.64
CA VAL A 10 0.84 2.63 15.67
C VAL A 10 -0.64 2.94 15.45
N PHE A 11 -1.47 1.92 15.23
CA PHE A 11 -2.85 2.08 14.78
C PHE A 11 -3.91 1.85 15.87
N ASN A 12 -3.48 1.43 17.07
CA ASN A 12 -4.31 1.27 18.26
C ASN A 12 -5.59 0.45 17.99
N ASN A 13 -6.76 1.10 18.00
CA ASN A 13 -8.06 0.44 17.85
C ASN A 13 -8.29 -0.14 16.44
N LEU A 14 -7.49 0.25 15.45
CA LEU A 14 -7.59 -0.28 14.09
C LEU A 14 -6.77 -1.56 13.89
N ALA A 15 -5.92 -1.97 14.82
CA ALA A 15 -5.17 -3.22 14.74
C ALA A 15 -5.53 -4.12 15.94
N PRO A 16 -5.65 -5.44 15.76
CA PRO A 16 -6.00 -6.35 16.85
C PRO A 16 -4.81 -6.57 17.77
N VAL A 17 -5.05 -6.71 19.07
CA VAL A 17 -4.07 -7.38 19.94
C VAL A 17 -3.92 -8.82 19.45
N THR A 18 -2.68 -9.24 19.16
CA THR A 18 -2.36 -10.61 18.73
C THR A 18 -1.38 -11.21 19.72
N LEU A 19 -1.71 -12.38 20.27
CA LEU A 19 -0.89 -13.11 21.23
C LEU A 19 -0.53 -14.48 20.65
N TYR A 20 0.76 -14.78 20.59
CA TYR A 20 1.22 -16.12 20.26
C TYR A 20 1.10 -17.03 21.47
N LEU A 21 0.35 -18.14 21.34
CA LEU A 21 0.09 -19.09 22.43
C LEU A 21 1.04 -20.30 22.42
N GLY A 22 1.83 -20.48 21.36
CA GLY A 22 2.76 -21.61 21.20
C GLY A 22 2.42 -22.49 20.01
N THR A 23 3.02 -23.68 19.98
CA THR A 23 2.78 -24.71 18.96
C THR A 23 2.07 -25.91 19.54
N VAL A 24 1.26 -26.57 18.70
CA VAL A 24 0.81 -27.95 18.92
C VAL A 24 1.48 -28.83 17.89
N ASP A 25 2.12 -29.89 18.38
CA ASP A 25 2.74 -30.90 17.52
C ASP A 25 1.65 -31.67 16.76
N GLY A 26 1.82 -31.78 15.45
CA GLY A 26 0.94 -32.52 14.57
C GLY A 26 1.27 -34.01 14.53
N ILE A 27 0.38 -34.79 13.95
CA ILE A 27 0.62 -36.21 13.64
C ILE A 27 1.35 -36.26 12.29
N ALA A 28 2.56 -36.82 12.27
CA ALA A 28 3.31 -37.00 11.02
C ALA A 28 2.51 -37.89 10.05
N ALA A 29 2.23 -37.38 8.85
CA ALA A 29 1.83 -38.25 7.74
C ALA A 29 3.01 -39.18 7.43
N THR A 30 2.74 -40.46 7.21
CA THR A 30 3.74 -41.55 7.10
C THR A 30 4.79 -41.39 5.99
N THR A 31 4.81 -40.27 5.27
CA THR A 31 5.66 -39.99 4.11
C THR A 31 6.48 -38.70 4.18
N SER A 32 6.40 -37.87 5.24
CA SER A 32 7.18 -36.62 5.31
C SER A 32 8.40 -36.76 6.23
N THR A 33 9.61 -36.77 5.65
CA THR A 33 10.86 -37.02 6.40
C THR A 33 11.58 -35.77 6.91
N ASN A 34 11.12 -34.54 6.64
CA ASN A 34 11.98 -33.37 6.86
C ASN A 34 11.42 -32.23 7.73
N ASN A 35 10.22 -32.34 8.31
CA ASN A 35 9.77 -31.44 9.37
C ASN A 35 8.71 -32.13 10.24
N GLU A 36 8.83 -32.02 11.56
CA GLU A 36 7.73 -32.33 12.47
C GLU A 36 6.57 -31.38 12.12
N PRO A 37 5.38 -31.87 11.76
CA PRO A 37 4.25 -30.99 11.49
C PRO A 37 3.95 -30.20 12.77
N ARG A 38 3.87 -28.86 12.66
CA ARG A 38 3.56 -27.97 13.78
C ARG A 38 2.42 -27.05 13.40
N LEU A 39 1.45 -26.93 14.30
CA LEU A 39 0.39 -25.92 14.22
C LEU A 39 0.73 -24.78 15.17
N TYR A 40 0.88 -23.56 14.65
CA TYR A 40 1.08 -22.36 15.46
C TYR A 40 -0.28 -21.80 15.90
N ILE A 41 -0.44 -21.52 17.19
CA ILE A 41 -1.69 -21.02 17.75
C ILE A 41 -1.53 -19.55 18.13
N TYR A 42 -2.49 -18.75 17.69
CA TYR A 42 -2.60 -17.33 18.04
C TYR A 42 -3.98 -17.05 18.63
N LEU A 43 -4.02 -16.11 19.57
CA LEU A 43 -5.25 -15.50 20.08
C LEU A 43 -5.29 -14.04 19.63
N GLN A 44 -6.39 -13.65 19.00
CA GLN A 44 -6.55 -12.30 18.45
C GLN A 44 -7.81 -11.63 18.99
N GLU A 45 -7.68 -10.33 19.29
CA GLU A 45 -8.81 -9.44 19.55
C GLU A 45 -9.74 -9.41 18.34
N LYS A 46 -11.03 -9.66 18.55
CA LYS A 46 -12.05 -9.52 17.50
C LYS A 46 -12.41 -8.03 17.35
N LEU A 47 -11.91 -7.42 16.30
CA LEU A 47 -12.29 -6.06 15.91
C LEU A 47 -13.76 -5.99 15.43
N PRO A 48 -14.44 -4.85 15.60
CA PRO A 48 -15.81 -4.66 15.11
C PRO A 48 -15.84 -4.50 13.58
N GLY A 49 -17.06 -4.58 13.01
CA GLY A 49 -17.30 -4.39 11.58
C GLY A 49 -17.35 -5.68 10.78
N VAL A 50 -17.48 -5.52 9.46
CA VAL A 50 -17.49 -6.61 8.46
C VAL A 50 -16.40 -6.38 7.43
N ALA A 51 -15.85 -7.45 6.86
CA ALA A 51 -14.86 -7.33 5.80
C ALA A 51 -15.46 -6.64 4.56
N LEU A 52 -14.74 -5.67 4.02
CA LEU A 52 -15.16 -4.88 2.86
C LEU A 52 -15.46 -5.77 1.65
N ALA A 53 -14.69 -6.86 1.46
CA ALA A 53 -14.93 -7.86 0.40
C ALA A 53 -16.35 -8.47 0.42
N GLY A 54 -16.99 -8.53 1.59
CA GLY A 54 -18.36 -9.05 1.76
C GLY A 54 -19.46 -8.00 1.56
N VAL A 55 -19.11 -6.72 1.41
CA VAL A 55 -20.09 -5.63 1.29
C VAL A 55 -20.42 -5.38 -0.18
N GLN A 56 -21.71 -5.40 -0.50
CA GLN A 56 -22.22 -5.18 -1.85
C GLN A 56 -22.87 -3.79 -1.96
N GLY A 57 -22.70 -3.13 -3.11
CA GLY A 57 -23.46 -1.93 -3.46
C GLY A 57 -23.19 -0.71 -2.57
N GLN A 58 -21.94 -0.43 -2.23
CA GLN A 58 -21.60 0.80 -1.49
C GLN A 58 -22.03 2.04 -2.28
N SER A 59 -22.54 3.05 -1.57
CA SER A 59 -22.75 4.39 -2.12
C SER A 59 -21.42 5.14 -2.23
N LEU A 60 -21.40 6.18 -3.07
CA LEU A 60 -20.27 7.12 -3.14
C LEU A 60 -19.93 7.67 -1.74
N GLY A 61 -20.93 8.08 -0.95
CA GLY A 61 -20.70 8.60 0.40
C GLY A 61 -19.99 7.63 1.34
N GLN A 62 -20.30 6.33 1.25
CA GLN A 62 -19.63 5.27 2.02
C GLN A 62 -18.20 5.07 1.55
N ARG A 63 -17.97 4.98 0.23
CA ARG A 63 -16.60 4.89 -0.34
C ARG A 63 -15.77 6.11 0.02
N SER A 64 -16.32 7.32 -0.10
CA SER A 64 -15.66 8.56 0.29
C SER A 64 -15.28 8.56 1.77
N ARG A 65 -16.15 8.06 2.66
CA ARG A 65 -15.82 7.95 4.09
C ARG A 65 -14.67 6.99 4.33
N LEU A 66 -14.73 5.79 3.73
CA LEU A 66 -13.64 4.81 3.82
C LEU A 66 -12.31 5.41 3.35
N ILE A 67 -12.28 6.05 2.19
CA ILE A 67 -11.05 6.59 1.62
C ILE A 67 -10.46 7.73 2.47
N GLN A 68 -11.31 8.56 3.11
CA GLN A 68 -10.84 9.54 4.09
C GLN A 68 -10.19 8.89 5.32
N ASP A 69 -10.76 7.78 5.80
CA ASP A 69 -10.21 7.04 6.94
C ASP A 69 -8.91 6.31 6.57
N VAL A 70 -8.82 5.74 5.36
CA VAL A 70 -7.58 5.17 4.81
C VAL A 70 -6.50 6.23 4.69
N ALA A 71 -6.81 7.43 4.19
CA ALA A 71 -5.86 8.56 4.17
C ALA A 71 -5.35 8.90 5.59
N ARG A 72 -6.22 8.80 6.60
CA ARG A 72 -5.82 8.98 8.01
C ARG A 72 -4.89 7.87 8.49
N VAL A 73 -5.11 6.61 8.09
CA VAL A 73 -4.19 5.49 8.42
C VAL A 73 -2.79 5.76 7.90
N PHE A 74 -2.65 6.13 6.62
CA PHE A 74 -1.35 6.46 6.05
C PHE A 74 -0.70 7.67 6.76
N ALA A 75 -1.49 8.68 7.12
CA ALA A 75 -0.99 9.83 7.86
C ALA A 75 -0.55 9.50 9.30
N VAL A 76 -1.26 8.62 10.01
CA VAL A 76 -0.86 8.11 11.33
C VAL A 76 0.48 7.40 11.25
N SER A 77 0.65 6.54 10.24
CA SER A 77 1.92 5.85 9.98
C SER A 77 3.05 6.84 9.69
N TYR A 78 2.78 7.87 8.87
CA TYR A 78 3.73 8.95 8.63
C TYR A 78 4.12 9.71 9.91
N HIS A 79 3.19 10.02 10.80
CA HIS A 79 3.53 10.68 12.06
C HIS A 79 4.36 9.80 13.01
N GLN A 80 4.30 8.48 12.83
CA GLN A 80 5.09 7.47 13.54
C GLN A 80 6.31 6.96 12.74
N ARG A 81 6.65 7.63 11.62
CA ARG A 81 7.73 7.21 10.71
C ARG A 81 9.08 7.06 11.42
N ARG A 82 9.89 6.12 10.94
CA ARG A 82 11.28 5.89 11.34
C ARG A 82 12.23 6.52 10.31
N SER A 83 13.38 6.98 10.77
CA SER A 83 14.45 7.45 9.89
C SER A 83 15.28 6.27 9.40
N SER A 84 15.76 6.32 8.15
CA SER A 84 16.60 5.29 7.52
C SER A 84 17.98 5.09 8.18
N GLY A 85 18.33 5.91 9.19
CA GLY A 85 19.70 6.09 9.70
C GLY A 85 20.48 6.93 8.68
N ASP A 86 20.88 8.16 8.97
CA ASP A 86 22.05 8.49 9.75
C ASP A 86 21.98 10.00 10.02
N LYS A 87 22.39 10.47 11.21
CA LYS A 87 22.35 11.89 11.66
C LYS A 87 20.98 12.43 12.13
N GLY A 88 20.51 11.96 13.29
CA GLY A 88 19.78 12.88 14.20
C GLY A 88 18.58 12.37 14.98
N ALA A 89 18.08 11.15 14.75
CA ALA A 89 16.91 10.66 15.47
C ALA A 89 17.31 9.85 16.71
N LYS A 90 17.58 10.52 17.84
CA LYS A 90 17.84 9.87 19.14
C LYS A 90 16.58 9.38 19.87
N GLU A 91 15.38 9.45 19.27
CA GLU A 91 14.14 9.35 20.06
C GLU A 91 13.12 8.29 19.61
N ARG A 92 13.26 7.65 18.45
CA ARG A 92 12.31 6.61 18.00
C ARG A 92 13.10 5.45 17.40
N GLY A 93 12.84 4.24 17.90
CA GLY A 93 13.71 3.07 17.83
C GLY A 93 14.31 2.74 16.45
N GLU A 94 15.39 1.95 16.48
CA GLU A 94 16.13 1.55 15.28
C GLU A 94 15.20 0.95 14.21
N LEU A 95 15.36 1.41 12.96
CA LEU A 95 14.66 0.84 11.82
C LEU A 95 15.17 -0.58 11.57
N VAL A 96 14.37 -1.57 11.92
CA VAL A 96 14.57 -2.94 11.46
C VAL A 96 13.80 -3.11 10.17
N LYS A 97 14.50 -3.36 9.05
CA LYS A 97 13.89 -3.71 7.77
C LYS A 97 13.43 -5.18 7.84
N GLY A 98 12.25 -5.48 7.32
CA GLY A 98 11.81 -6.85 7.11
C GLY A 98 12.23 -7.37 5.72
N ARG A 99 11.46 -8.32 5.18
CA ARG A 99 11.82 -9.04 3.95
C ARG A 99 11.79 -8.16 2.71
N VAL A 100 10.75 -7.33 2.54
CA VAL A 100 10.60 -6.49 1.34
C VAL A 100 11.57 -5.32 1.41
N GLY A 101 11.62 -4.62 2.54
CA GLY A 101 12.45 -3.45 2.75
C GLY A 101 13.95 -3.72 2.64
N SER A 102 14.40 -4.93 3.05
CA SER A 102 15.80 -5.35 2.89
C SER A 102 16.16 -5.81 1.47
N SER A 103 15.17 -6.03 0.60
CA SER A 103 15.37 -6.59 -0.75
C SER A 103 14.85 -5.73 -1.89
N LEU A 104 14.43 -4.48 -1.64
CA LEU A 104 13.85 -3.56 -2.65
C LEU A 104 14.63 -3.53 -3.96
N ARG A 105 15.96 -3.33 -3.91
CA ARG A 105 16.83 -3.30 -5.09
C ARG A 105 16.84 -4.60 -5.87
N TRP A 106 16.87 -5.73 -5.17
CA TRP A 106 16.85 -7.06 -5.82
C TRP A 106 15.50 -7.33 -6.47
N ARG A 107 14.41 -7.00 -5.77
CA ARG A 107 13.05 -7.15 -6.29
C ARG A 107 12.77 -6.26 -7.50
N LEU A 108 13.31 -5.04 -7.51
CA LEU A 108 13.22 -4.18 -8.68
C LEU A 108 13.95 -4.76 -9.90
N ARG A 109 15.13 -5.37 -9.69
CA ARG A 109 15.83 -6.08 -10.78
C ARG A 109 15.03 -7.28 -11.30
N LEU A 110 14.30 -7.97 -10.43
CA LEU A 110 13.48 -9.10 -10.85
C LEU A 110 12.39 -8.67 -11.84
N VAL A 111 11.77 -7.50 -11.63
CA VAL A 111 10.73 -6.98 -12.52
C VAL A 111 11.26 -6.32 -13.80
N GLU A 112 12.57 -6.26 -14.02
CA GLU A 112 13.16 -5.89 -15.32
C GLU A 112 12.76 -6.87 -16.44
N GLY A 113 12.36 -8.10 -16.08
CA GLY A 113 11.85 -9.11 -17.00
C GLY A 113 10.39 -8.93 -17.45
N LEU A 114 9.70 -7.88 -17.00
CA LEU A 114 8.30 -7.64 -17.37
C LEU A 114 8.13 -7.44 -18.89
N PRO A 115 7.06 -7.99 -19.50
CA PRO A 115 6.85 -7.87 -20.94
C PRO A 115 6.37 -6.47 -21.35
N GLY A 116 6.85 -6.00 -22.51
CA GLY A 116 6.33 -4.81 -23.18
C GLY A 116 7.02 -3.50 -22.80
N GLU A 117 7.11 -2.60 -23.78
CA GLU A 117 7.88 -1.35 -23.67
C GLU A 117 7.32 -0.40 -22.61
N GLN A 118 6.00 -0.37 -22.41
CA GLN A 118 5.39 0.50 -21.42
C GLN A 118 5.78 0.11 -19.99
N LEU A 119 5.70 -1.18 -19.65
CA LEU A 119 6.11 -1.69 -18.33
C LEU A 119 7.62 -1.46 -18.11
N ALA A 120 8.44 -1.70 -19.12
CA ALA A 120 9.88 -1.43 -19.06
C ALA A 120 10.18 0.05 -18.73
N ARG A 121 9.43 1.01 -19.30
CA ARG A 121 9.59 2.44 -18.96
C ARG A 121 9.28 2.71 -17.50
N HIS A 122 8.23 2.11 -16.94
CA HIS A 122 7.90 2.27 -15.52
C HIS A 122 9.01 1.71 -14.62
N VAL A 123 9.56 0.55 -14.95
CA VAL A 123 10.68 -0.06 -14.21
C VAL A 123 11.91 0.84 -14.27
N SER A 124 12.32 1.31 -15.46
CA SER A 124 13.47 2.20 -15.62
C SER A 124 13.32 3.51 -14.83
N THR A 125 12.15 4.17 -14.90
CA THR A 125 11.91 5.40 -14.15
C THR A 125 12.03 5.18 -12.64
N VAL A 126 11.51 4.07 -12.11
CA VAL A 126 11.63 3.74 -10.68
C VAL A 126 13.07 3.41 -10.31
N ALA A 127 13.80 2.69 -11.18
CA ALA A 127 15.20 2.33 -10.95
C ALA A 127 16.12 3.56 -10.87
N GLU A 128 15.89 4.57 -11.73
CA GLU A 128 16.62 5.84 -11.72
C GLU A 128 16.45 6.64 -10.42
N HIS A 129 15.33 6.45 -9.72
CA HIS A 129 14.96 7.20 -8.51
C HIS A 129 14.98 6.34 -7.24
N LEU A 130 15.51 5.12 -7.31
CA LEU A 130 15.43 4.19 -6.18
C LEU A 130 16.16 4.72 -4.94
N ASP A 131 17.28 5.42 -5.12
CA ASP A 131 18.03 6.04 -4.03
C ASP A 131 17.17 7.08 -3.29
N SER A 132 16.46 7.97 -4.01
CA SER A 132 15.58 8.97 -3.37
C SER A 132 14.34 8.35 -2.74
N ILE A 133 13.81 7.26 -3.32
CA ILE A 133 12.74 6.48 -2.71
C ILE A 133 13.22 5.88 -1.37
N GLU A 134 14.42 5.30 -1.29
CA GLU A 134 14.94 4.71 -0.05
C GLU A 134 15.24 5.76 1.06
N GLU A 135 15.42 7.02 0.67
CA GLU A 135 15.57 8.18 1.57
C GLU A 135 14.23 8.71 2.11
N LEU A 136 13.10 8.33 1.52
CA LEU A 136 11.79 8.71 2.04
C LEU A 136 11.61 8.18 3.47
N PRO A 137 10.74 8.82 4.27
CA PRO A 137 10.49 8.30 5.60
C PRO A 137 9.91 6.90 5.59
N TRP A 138 10.37 6.07 6.51
CA TRP A 138 9.94 4.68 6.61
C TRP A 138 8.70 4.58 7.48
N CYS A 139 7.60 4.15 6.89
CA CYS A 139 6.28 4.08 7.50
C CYS A 139 5.88 2.62 7.66
N LEU A 140 5.14 2.31 8.73
CA LEU A 140 4.54 0.99 8.89
C LEU A 140 3.45 0.81 7.81
N THR A 141 3.61 -0.24 7.01
CA THR A 141 2.69 -0.64 5.94
C THR A 141 2.03 -1.96 6.29
N HIS A 142 0.82 -2.20 5.76
CA HIS A 142 0.05 -3.41 6.05
C HIS A 142 0.66 -4.69 5.44
N GLY A 143 1.32 -4.57 4.29
CA GLY A 143 1.90 -5.71 3.57
C GLY A 143 0.92 -6.48 2.68
N ASP A 144 -0.36 -6.54 3.07
CA ASP A 144 -1.44 -7.13 2.26
C ASP A 144 -2.76 -6.32 2.37
N LEU A 145 -2.76 -5.08 1.88
CA LEU A 145 -3.94 -4.21 2.00
C LEU A 145 -4.94 -4.48 0.86
N VAL A 146 -5.83 -5.44 1.11
CA VAL A 146 -6.91 -5.84 0.18
C VAL A 146 -8.29 -5.73 0.87
N PRO A 147 -9.42 -5.67 0.12
CA PRO A 147 -10.76 -5.59 0.71
C PRO A 147 -11.10 -6.68 1.74
N GLY A 148 -10.47 -7.85 1.68
CA GLY A 148 -10.65 -8.92 2.67
C GLY A 148 -10.11 -8.56 4.06
N ASN A 149 -9.07 -7.71 4.11
CA ASN A 149 -8.35 -7.35 5.33
C ASN A 149 -8.81 -6.01 5.92
N VAL A 150 -9.77 -5.35 5.27
CA VAL A 150 -10.33 -4.06 5.69
C VAL A 150 -11.71 -4.28 6.30
N LEU A 151 -11.87 -3.96 7.58
CA LEU A 151 -13.15 -4.03 8.28
C LEU A 151 -13.84 -2.68 8.29
N ILE A 152 -15.12 -2.65 7.91
CA ILE A 152 -15.92 -1.43 7.90
C ILE A 152 -17.24 -1.59 8.66
N ASP A 153 -17.78 -0.46 9.08
CA ASP A 153 -19.20 -0.35 9.43
C ASP A 153 -20.01 -0.29 8.13
N PRO A 154 -20.91 -1.27 7.87
CA PRO A 154 -21.59 -1.40 6.57
C PRO A 154 -22.63 -0.30 6.32
N GLU A 155 -23.13 0.37 7.37
CA GLU A 155 -24.11 1.43 7.21
C GLU A 155 -23.43 2.76 6.81
N SER A 156 -22.34 3.12 7.47
CA SER A 156 -21.66 4.39 7.28
C SER A 156 -20.49 4.35 6.30
N GLY A 157 -19.89 3.17 6.07
CA GLY A 157 -18.63 3.01 5.34
C GLY A 157 -17.38 3.42 6.13
N GLN A 158 -17.50 3.63 7.44
CA GLN A 158 -16.38 3.96 8.31
C GLN A 158 -15.40 2.79 8.45
N LEU A 159 -14.09 3.08 8.41
CA LEU A 159 -13.07 2.08 8.73
C LEU A 159 -13.11 1.74 10.22
N THR A 160 -13.23 0.46 10.53
CA THR A 160 -13.34 -0.06 11.91
C THR A 160 -12.17 -0.94 12.32
N GLY A 161 -11.41 -1.48 11.36
CA GLY A 161 -10.25 -2.30 11.64
C GLY A 161 -9.47 -2.70 10.38
N LEU A 162 -8.22 -3.10 10.60
CA LEU A 162 -7.31 -3.72 9.66
C LEU A 162 -6.80 -5.01 10.30
N VAL A 163 -6.98 -6.13 9.61
CA VAL A 163 -6.62 -7.46 10.10
C VAL A 163 -5.60 -8.11 9.18
N ASP A 164 -4.97 -9.19 9.64
CA ASP A 164 -3.92 -9.90 8.89
C ASP A 164 -2.65 -9.05 8.64
N TRP A 165 -2.02 -8.66 9.74
CA TRP A 165 -0.76 -7.90 9.72
C TRP A 165 0.48 -8.79 9.49
N ALA A 166 0.33 -10.05 9.10
CA ALA A 166 1.44 -11.00 9.00
C ALA A 166 2.52 -10.54 7.99
N GLU A 167 2.10 -9.87 6.91
CA GLU A 167 3.00 -9.31 5.89
C GLU A 167 3.42 -7.87 6.16
N GLY A 168 2.98 -7.28 7.29
CA GLY A 168 3.28 -5.90 7.62
C GLY A 168 4.79 -5.65 7.71
N GLU A 169 5.20 -4.45 7.29
CA GLU A 169 6.60 -4.07 7.37
C GLU A 169 6.76 -2.55 7.34
N TRP A 170 7.87 -2.07 7.89
CA TRP A 170 8.34 -0.71 7.68
C TRP A 170 8.92 -0.59 6.26
N LEU A 171 8.35 0.29 5.44
CA LEU A 171 8.77 0.55 4.06
C LEU A 171 8.81 2.05 3.77
N PRO A 172 9.55 2.51 2.75
CA PRO A 172 9.51 3.90 2.33
C PRO A 172 8.07 4.36 2.04
N LEU A 173 7.75 5.57 2.48
CA LEU A 173 6.43 6.17 2.28
C LEU A 173 6.05 6.13 0.80
N GLY A 174 4.86 5.61 0.52
CA GLY A 174 4.36 5.44 -0.84
C GLY A 174 4.41 4.01 -1.34
N VAL A 175 5.37 3.18 -0.90
CA VAL A 175 5.45 1.77 -1.34
C VAL A 175 4.19 0.99 -1.00
N GLY A 176 3.59 1.21 0.17
CA GLY A 176 2.32 0.57 0.56
C GLY A 176 1.07 1.10 -0.17
N LEU A 177 1.17 2.12 -1.03
CA LEU A 177 0.01 2.72 -1.71
C LEU A 177 -0.53 1.89 -2.87
N TYR A 178 0.09 0.76 -3.23
CA TYR A 178 -0.54 -0.20 -4.14
C TYR A 178 -1.92 -0.63 -3.60
N GLY A 179 -2.07 -0.73 -2.28
CA GLY A 179 -3.32 -1.11 -1.63
C GLY A 179 -4.44 -0.07 -1.78
N LEU A 180 -4.11 1.20 -2.05
CA LEU A 180 -5.14 2.19 -2.39
C LEU A 180 -5.86 1.79 -3.68
N GLU A 181 -5.14 1.29 -4.68
CA GLU A 181 -5.72 0.88 -5.95
C GLU A 181 -6.69 -0.30 -5.77
N GLU A 182 -6.39 -1.21 -4.84
CA GLU A 182 -7.29 -2.32 -4.48
C GLU A 182 -8.63 -1.85 -3.91
N LEU A 183 -8.65 -0.71 -3.21
CA LEU A 183 -9.85 -0.15 -2.58
C LEU A 183 -10.66 0.75 -3.52
N LEU A 184 -10.10 1.10 -4.68
CA LEU A 184 -10.73 1.96 -5.68
C LEU A 184 -11.44 1.18 -6.79
N GLY A 185 -11.43 -0.15 -6.70
CA GLY A 185 -12.06 -1.03 -7.68
C GLY A 185 -12.46 -2.37 -7.11
N ARG A 186 -12.70 -3.33 -8.01
CA ARG A 186 -13.14 -4.69 -7.67
C ARG A 186 -12.70 -5.69 -8.72
N ASN A 187 -12.63 -6.95 -8.32
CA ASN A 187 -12.52 -8.06 -9.28
C ASN A 187 -13.90 -8.45 -9.78
N VAL A 188 -14.08 -8.49 -11.09
CA VAL A 188 -15.28 -8.99 -11.77
C VAL A 188 -14.97 -10.35 -12.38
N SER A 189 -15.81 -11.34 -12.04
CA SER A 189 -15.66 -12.71 -12.51
C SER A 189 -15.58 -12.77 -14.04
N GLY A 190 -14.48 -13.33 -14.55
CA GLY A 190 -14.23 -13.48 -15.99
C GLY A 190 -13.80 -12.21 -16.73
N GLN A 191 -13.73 -11.05 -16.06
CA GLN A 191 -13.32 -9.77 -16.67
C GLN A 191 -12.04 -9.20 -16.03
N GLY A 192 -11.68 -9.67 -14.84
CA GLY A 192 -10.50 -9.18 -14.11
C GLY A 192 -10.83 -7.98 -13.23
N PHE A 193 -9.83 -7.15 -12.95
CA PHE A 193 -10.00 -5.98 -12.09
C PHE A 193 -10.55 -4.79 -12.90
N GLU A 194 -11.56 -4.12 -12.36
CA GLU A 194 -12.07 -2.84 -12.86
C GLU A 194 -12.12 -1.81 -11.74
N TYR A 195 -11.90 -0.54 -12.08
CA TYR A 195 -12.13 0.57 -11.15
C TYR A 195 -13.63 0.89 -11.05
N PHE A 196 -14.04 1.43 -9.90
CA PHE A 196 -15.37 2.03 -9.77
C PHE A 196 -15.46 3.34 -10.56
N ASP A 197 -16.65 3.72 -11.04
CA ASP A 197 -16.85 4.95 -11.83
C ASP A 197 -16.33 6.24 -11.14
N ASP A 198 -16.26 6.24 -9.80
CA ASP A 198 -15.81 7.36 -8.98
C ASP A 198 -14.34 7.26 -8.53
N HIS A 199 -13.55 6.34 -9.08
CA HIS A 199 -12.17 6.08 -8.63
C HIS A 199 -11.25 7.30 -8.73
N GLU A 200 -11.46 8.20 -9.69
CA GLU A 200 -10.66 9.41 -9.85
C GLU A 200 -10.96 10.43 -8.74
N GLU A 201 -12.24 10.68 -8.47
CA GLU A 201 -12.68 11.56 -7.38
C GLU A 201 -12.19 11.02 -6.02
N LEU A 202 -12.32 9.71 -5.80
CA LEU A 202 -11.86 9.08 -4.58
C LEU A 202 -10.34 9.12 -4.43
N ARG A 203 -9.56 8.96 -5.52
CA ARG A 203 -8.10 9.10 -5.48
C ARG A 203 -7.67 10.53 -5.18
N GLN A 204 -8.33 11.52 -5.76
CA GLN A 204 -8.08 12.93 -5.41
C GLN A 204 -8.40 13.20 -3.93
N LEU A 205 -9.54 12.71 -3.46
CA LEU A 205 -9.95 12.82 -2.06
C LEU A 205 -8.92 12.19 -1.11
N PHE A 206 -8.39 11.01 -1.46
CA PHE A 206 -7.33 10.37 -0.68
C PHE A 206 -6.14 11.31 -0.52
N TRP A 207 -5.60 11.83 -1.63
CA TRP A 207 -4.42 12.68 -1.62
C TRP A 207 -4.65 14.00 -0.88
N ASP A 208 -5.77 14.66 -1.11
CA ASP A 208 -6.13 15.90 -0.43
C ASP A 208 -6.15 15.72 1.10
N LYS A 209 -6.76 14.62 1.56
CA LYS A 209 -6.81 14.31 3.00
C LYS A 209 -5.47 13.87 3.55
N PHE A 210 -4.76 12.99 2.86
CA PHE A 210 -3.46 12.50 3.30
C PHE A 210 -2.47 13.66 3.47
N LEU A 211 -2.32 14.50 2.45
CA LEU A 211 -1.45 15.68 2.49
C LEU A 211 -1.89 16.66 3.58
N GLY A 212 -3.20 16.89 3.72
CA GLY A 212 -3.77 17.73 4.77
C GLY A 212 -3.47 17.21 6.19
N PHE A 213 -3.62 15.91 6.44
CA PHE A 213 -3.32 15.29 7.74
C PHE A 213 -1.81 15.26 8.03
N CYS A 214 -0.97 15.12 7.01
CA CYS A 214 0.48 15.20 7.12
C CYS A 214 1.00 16.65 7.21
N LYS A 215 0.15 17.65 6.93
CA LYS A 215 0.46 19.08 6.91
C LYS A 215 1.53 19.48 5.89
N PHE A 216 1.55 18.82 4.73
CA PHE A 216 2.42 19.20 3.62
C PHE A 216 2.11 20.63 3.17
N ASN A 217 3.14 21.46 2.98
CA ASN A 217 3.02 22.78 2.39
C ASN A 217 3.28 22.71 0.87
N PRO A 218 2.24 22.89 0.04
CA PRO A 218 2.36 22.77 -1.42
C PRO A 218 3.22 23.88 -2.08
N ARG A 219 3.69 24.85 -1.30
CA ARG A 219 4.61 25.93 -1.73
C ARG A 219 6.07 25.63 -1.40
N SER A 220 6.37 24.58 -0.63
CA SER A 220 7.72 24.19 -0.27
C SER A 220 8.33 23.33 -1.37
N SER A 221 9.39 23.81 -2.03
CA SER A 221 10.08 23.04 -3.08
C SER A 221 10.62 21.70 -2.59
N VAL A 222 11.01 21.62 -1.32
CA VAL A 222 11.46 20.37 -0.68
C VAL A 222 10.30 19.38 -0.57
N GLU A 223 9.13 19.83 -0.11
CA GLU A 223 7.97 18.94 0.03
C GLU A 223 7.38 18.54 -1.32
N LEU A 224 7.50 19.40 -2.34
CA LEU A 224 7.14 19.04 -3.71
C LEU A 224 8.02 17.90 -4.24
N LYS A 225 9.34 17.96 -4.01
CA LYS A 225 10.22 16.84 -4.35
C LYS A 225 9.83 15.57 -3.59
N ILE A 226 9.53 15.67 -2.30
CA ILE A 226 9.07 14.52 -1.50
C ILE A 226 7.78 13.95 -2.10
N MET A 227 6.84 14.78 -2.56
CA MET A 227 5.61 14.32 -3.21
C MET A 227 5.90 13.57 -4.52
N ASP A 228 6.82 14.06 -5.35
CA ASP A 228 7.26 13.37 -6.57
C ASP A 228 7.89 12.01 -6.23
N ASP A 229 8.76 11.96 -5.21
CA ASP A 229 9.39 10.72 -4.74
C ASP A 229 8.33 9.73 -4.18
N ILE A 230 7.30 10.20 -3.48
CA ILE A 230 6.19 9.36 -2.99
C ILE A 230 5.40 8.75 -4.17
N ALA A 231 5.14 9.50 -5.24
CA ALA A 231 4.47 8.98 -6.43
C ALA A 231 5.30 7.89 -7.12
N LEU A 232 6.63 8.05 -7.16
CA LEU A 232 7.55 7.02 -7.65
C LEU A 232 7.59 5.80 -6.71
N ALA A 233 7.55 6.01 -5.40
CA ALA A 233 7.44 4.94 -4.42
C ALA A 233 6.12 4.16 -4.54
N ARG A 234 5.00 4.82 -4.88
CA ARG A 234 3.73 4.15 -5.22
C ARG A 234 3.90 3.22 -6.43
N LYS A 235 4.56 3.70 -7.50
CA LYS A 235 4.87 2.86 -8.67
C LYS A 235 5.76 1.67 -8.31
N LEU A 236 6.76 1.88 -7.46
CA LEU A 236 7.58 0.78 -6.93
C LEU A 236 6.70 -0.24 -6.22
N GLY A 237 5.82 0.19 -5.31
CA GLY A 237 4.85 -0.68 -4.64
C GLY A 237 4.01 -1.51 -5.61
N ILE A 238 3.42 -0.87 -6.62
CA ILE A 238 2.61 -1.56 -7.64
C ILE A 238 3.46 -2.60 -8.40
N LEU A 239 4.67 -2.25 -8.82
CA LEU A 239 5.60 -3.16 -9.49
C LEU A 239 5.95 -4.36 -8.61
N LEU A 240 6.22 -4.16 -7.33
CA LEU A 240 6.63 -5.24 -6.43
C LEU A 240 5.47 -6.22 -6.14
N TRP A 241 4.25 -5.73 -5.91
CA TRP A 241 3.10 -6.56 -5.54
C TRP A 241 2.35 -7.18 -6.72
N ARG A 242 2.45 -6.59 -7.92
CA ARG A 242 1.76 -7.08 -9.13
C ARG A 242 2.70 -7.54 -10.24
N GLY A 243 3.98 -7.21 -10.15
CA GLY A 243 5.01 -7.63 -11.10
C GLY A 243 5.81 -8.87 -10.68
N ILE A 244 5.67 -9.33 -9.44
CA ILE A 244 6.34 -10.54 -8.94
C ILE A 244 5.29 -11.58 -8.61
N ALA A 245 5.42 -12.77 -9.17
CA ALA A 245 4.50 -13.87 -8.95
C ALA A 245 4.62 -14.39 -7.52
N PHE A 246 3.48 -14.73 -6.93
CA PHE A 246 3.37 -15.44 -5.66
C PHE A 246 3.05 -16.91 -5.94
N ASP A 247 4.09 -17.75 -5.98
CA ASP A 247 3.97 -19.18 -6.27
C ASP A 247 4.20 -19.97 -4.96
N ASP A 248 3.13 -20.43 -4.31
CA ASP A 248 3.17 -21.24 -3.09
C ASP A 248 4.05 -20.66 -1.95
N GLY A 249 4.00 -19.33 -1.77
CA GLY A 249 4.80 -18.61 -0.78
C GLY A 249 6.19 -18.17 -1.26
N SER A 250 6.58 -18.54 -2.48
CA SER A 250 7.79 -18.04 -3.14
C SER A 250 7.49 -16.75 -3.90
N ILE A 251 8.36 -15.74 -3.73
CA ILE A 251 8.24 -14.40 -4.34
C ILE A 251 9.56 -14.08 -5.06
N ASP A 252 9.93 -14.95 -6.00
CA ASP A 252 11.25 -15.00 -6.64
C ASP A 252 11.21 -15.08 -8.18
N ARG A 253 10.02 -14.99 -8.78
CA ARG A 253 9.81 -14.97 -10.23
C ARG A 253 8.98 -13.78 -10.67
N VAL A 254 9.32 -13.17 -11.80
CA VAL A 254 8.49 -12.14 -12.45
C VAL A 254 7.21 -12.73 -13.04
N VAL A 255 6.12 -11.97 -13.10
CA VAL A 255 4.89 -12.41 -13.79
C VAL A 255 5.10 -12.57 -15.30
N GLU A 256 4.49 -13.59 -15.90
CA GLU A 256 4.72 -14.00 -17.29
C GLU A 256 3.43 -13.99 -18.14
N ALA A 257 3.55 -13.55 -19.39
CA ALA A 257 2.44 -13.57 -20.34
C ALA A 257 2.03 -15.01 -20.68
N GLY A 258 0.72 -15.27 -20.75
CA GLY A 258 0.13 -16.59 -20.95
C GLY A 258 0.01 -17.44 -19.68
N ARG A 259 0.62 -17.03 -18.57
CA ARG A 259 0.51 -17.68 -17.25
C ARG A 259 -0.18 -16.78 -16.22
N ASP A 260 0.23 -15.53 -16.17
CA ASP A 260 -0.15 -14.55 -15.14
C ASP A 260 -0.94 -13.36 -15.74
N ASP A 261 -1.73 -13.62 -16.79
CA ASP A 261 -2.39 -12.56 -17.60
C ASP A 261 -3.32 -11.64 -16.81
N ALA A 262 -3.97 -12.16 -15.77
CA ALA A 262 -4.83 -11.36 -14.90
C ALA A 262 -4.01 -10.36 -14.06
N GLU A 263 -2.86 -10.79 -13.53
CA GLU A 263 -1.94 -9.93 -12.78
C GLU A 263 -1.26 -8.91 -13.70
N LEU A 264 -0.83 -9.32 -14.91
CA LEU A 264 -0.28 -8.40 -15.91
C LEU A 264 -1.28 -7.32 -16.35
N SER A 265 -2.54 -7.71 -16.53
CA SER A 265 -3.62 -6.78 -16.89
C SER A 265 -3.85 -5.77 -15.75
N LYS A 266 -3.90 -6.25 -14.51
CA LYS A 266 -4.05 -5.42 -13.31
C LYS A 266 -2.85 -4.50 -13.07
N LEU A 267 -1.63 -5.02 -13.22
CA LEU A 267 -0.38 -4.26 -13.15
C LEU A 267 -0.38 -3.09 -14.14
N SER A 268 -0.70 -3.39 -15.40
CA SER A 268 -0.76 -2.38 -16.47
C SER A 268 -1.82 -1.32 -16.18
N LEU A 269 -2.99 -1.74 -15.69
CA LEU A 269 -4.07 -0.85 -15.29
C LEU A 269 -3.61 0.09 -14.16
N PHE A 270 -3.01 -0.44 -13.10
CA PHE A 270 -2.59 0.34 -11.93
C PHE A 270 -1.47 1.34 -12.24
N LEU A 271 -0.50 0.94 -13.07
CA LEU A 271 0.59 1.82 -13.52
C LEU A 271 0.13 2.86 -14.55
N GLY A 272 -0.95 2.57 -15.29
CA GLY A 272 -1.50 3.44 -16.32
C GLY A 272 -2.32 4.62 -15.81
N VAL A 273 -2.82 4.57 -14.57
CA VAL A 273 -3.61 5.67 -13.99
C VAL A 273 -2.71 6.82 -13.53
N ALA A 274 -3.10 8.03 -13.90
CA ALA A 274 -2.41 9.25 -13.48
C ALA A 274 -2.39 9.37 -11.94
N ASP A 275 -1.24 9.80 -11.41
CA ASP A 275 -1.12 10.12 -10.00
C ASP A 275 -1.42 11.61 -9.80
N PRO A 276 -2.37 12.02 -8.94
CA PRO A 276 -2.60 13.42 -8.61
C PRO A 276 -1.37 14.18 -8.11
N LEU A 277 -0.36 13.48 -7.58
CA LEU A 277 0.92 14.10 -7.21
C LEU A 277 1.82 14.39 -8.42
N THR A 278 1.71 13.63 -9.51
CA THR A 278 2.55 13.83 -10.69
C THR A 278 2.14 15.09 -11.42
N ARG A 279 2.98 16.12 -11.33
CA ARG A 279 2.77 17.37 -12.06
C ARG A 279 3.06 17.15 -13.54
N GLY A 280 2.02 16.85 -14.32
CA GLY A 280 2.04 17.11 -15.76
C GLY A 280 2.10 18.62 -16.04
N PRO A 281 2.46 19.06 -17.27
CA PRO A 281 2.56 20.48 -17.64
C PRO A 281 1.25 21.29 -17.44
N ALA A 282 0.12 20.65 -17.13
CA ALA A 282 -1.18 21.28 -16.96
C ALA A 282 -1.36 22.05 -15.62
N TYR A 283 -0.56 21.81 -14.59
CA TYR A 283 -0.73 22.47 -13.27
C TYR A 283 -0.08 23.85 -13.16
N ALA A 284 0.54 24.37 -14.22
CA ALA A 284 1.09 25.73 -14.26
C ALA A 284 0.03 26.84 -14.58
N GLY A 285 -1.23 26.48 -14.83
CA GLY A 285 -2.18 27.38 -15.53
C GLY A 285 -3.45 27.81 -14.81
N CYS A 286 -3.72 27.41 -13.56
CA CYS A 286 -4.94 27.84 -12.85
C CYS A 286 -4.60 28.63 -11.59
N GLY A 287 -4.25 29.90 -11.81
CA GLY A 287 -3.91 30.84 -10.76
C GLY A 287 -3.93 32.30 -11.23
N ALA A 288 -4.90 32.68 -12.06
CA ALA A 288 -5.21 34.08 -12.30
C ALA A 288 -6.73 34.23 -12.28
N ALA A 289 -7.24 34.67 -11.14
CA ALA A 289 -8.63 35.04 -10.95
C ALA A 289 -9.00 36.13 -11.97
N LYS A 290 -10.14 35.95 -12.63
CA LYS A 290 -10.88 37.03 -13.28
C LYS A 290 -11.19 38.08 -12.23
N ALA A 291 -10.66 39.28 -12.40
CA ALA A 291 -11.26 40.48 -11.84
C ALA A 291 -12.22 41.03 -12.89
N ASP A 292 -13.51 40.79 -12.68
CA ASP A 292 -14.57 41.53 -13.36
C ASP A 292 -14.69 42.93 -12.75
N GLY A 293 -14.92 43.93 -13.61
CA GLY A 293 -15.87 45.00 -13.29
C GLY A 293 -15.40 46.46 -13.32
N HIS A 294 -15.99 47.20 -14.28
CA HIS A 294 -16.28 48.65 -14.28
C HIS A 294 -15.07 49.58 -14.55
N ILE A 295 -15.05 50.47 -15.55
CA ILE A 295 -16.07 51.32 -16.20
C ILE A 295 -15.79 51.39 -17.71
#